data_AF-U3A198-F1
#
_entry.id   AF-U3A198-F1
#
_cell.length_a   1.000
_cell.length_b   1.000
_cell.length_c   1.000
_cell.angle_alpha   90.00
_cell.angle_beta   90.00
_cell.angle_gamma   90.00
#
_symmetry.space_group_name_H-M   'P 1'
#
loop_
_entity.id
_entity.type
_entity.pdbx_description
1 polymer ?
#
loop_
_entity_poly.entity_id
_entity_poly.type
_entity_poly.pdbx_seq_one_letter_code
_entity_poly.pdbx_strand_id
1 'polypeptide(L)' 'MSDVDAAAITPRAWRLLRVAAGYDQRAVERELDAVRQAHVSMLESGSRSLSRERRRALLDLYAAELDSGQLAALVEHF' A
#
# COMPACT_ATOMS: atom_id res chain seq x y z
N MET A 1 -2.31 -10.91 -10.68
CA MET A 1 -2.20 -10.91 -9.20
C MET A 1 -0.72 -10.91 -8.87
N SER A 2 -0.20 -9.79 -8.40
CA SER A 2 1.22 -9.62 -8.11
C SER A 2 1.66 -10.60 -7.01
N ASP A 3 2.71 -11.38 -7.28
CA ASP A 3 3.34 -12.32 -6.34
C ASP A 3 4.21 -11.57 -5.30
N VAL A 4 3.74 -10.40 -4.87
CA VAL A 4 4.42 -9.58 -3.88
C VAL A 4 3.87 -9.95 -2.52
N ASP A 5 4.76 -10.34 -1.61
CA ASP A 5 4.39 -10.56 -0.23
C ASP A 5 4.16 -9.22 0.48
N ALA A 6 2.89 -8.86 0.64
CA ALA A 6 2.47 -7.67 1.38
C ALA A 6 2.98 -7.65 2.84
N ALA A 7 3.45 -8.78 3.38
CA ALA A 7 4.07 -8.84 4.69
C ALA A 7 5.51 -8.32 4.73
N ALA A 8 6.22 -8.37 3.61
CA ALA A 8 7.61 -7.91 3.48
C ALA A 8 7.72 -6.40 3.15
N ILE A 9 6.62 -5.77 2.73
CA ILE A 9 6.62 -4.35 2.33
C ILE A 9 6.84 -3.45 3.56
N THR A 10 7.88 -2.63 3.49
CA THR A 10 8.26 -1.69 4.56
C THR A 10 7.26 -0.51 4.64
N PRO A 11 7.16 0.17 5.80
CA PRO A 11 6.35 1.39 5.93
C PRO A 11 6.66 2.45 4.86
N ARG A 12 7.94 2.58 4.49
CA ARG A 12 8.38 3.52 3.45
C ARG A 12 7.88 3.08 2.08
N ALA A 13 8.04 1.81 1.72
CA ALA A 13 7.54 1.27 0.46
C ALA A 13 6.01 1.45 0.35
N TRP A 14 5.24 1.22 1.42
CA TRP A 14 3.80 1.50 1.43
C TRP A 14 3.45 2.93 1.05
N ARG A 15 4.18 3.90 1.61
CA ARG A 15 3.98 5.32 1.29
C ARG A 15 4.30 5.61 -0.18
N LEU A 16 5.41 5.07 -0.68
CA LEU A 16 5.83 5.28 -2.05
C LEU A 16 4.86 4.66 -3.05
N LEU A 17 4.40 3.42 -2.79
CA LEU A 17 3.38 2.76 -3.59
C LEU A 17 2.11 3.58 -3.69
N ARG A 18 1.60 4.08 -2.55
CA ARG A 18 0.39 4.92 -2.54
C ARG A 18 0.57 6.18 -3.38
N VAL A 19 1.69 6.88 -3.21
CA VAL A 19 1.97 8.13 -3.94
C VAL A 19 2.17 7.88 -5.43
N ALA A 20 2.88 6.83 -5.80
CA ALA A 20 3.09 6.44 -7.20
C ALA A 20 1.77 6.05 -7.87
N ALA A 21 0.87 5.37 -7.15
CA ALA A 21 -0.48 5.05 -7.58
C ALA A 21 -1.43 6.26 -7.59
N GLY A 22 -0.96 7.47 -7.29
CA GLY A 22 -1.75 8.71 -7.38
C GLY A 22 -2.75 8.93 -6.25
N TYR A 23 -2.73 8.13 -5.18
CA TYR A 23 -3.68 8.25 -4.08
C TYR A 23 -3.15 9.16 -2.96
N ASP A 24 -4.01 10.04 -2.44
CA ASP A 24 -3.85 10.54 -1.08
C ASP A 24 -4.45 9.56 -0.05
N GLN A 25 -4.15 9.71 1.24
CA GLN A 25 -4.64 8.76 2.25
C GLN A 25 -6.17 8.79 2.46
N ARG A 26 -6.85 9.90 2.14
CA ARG A 26 -8.33 9.99 2.18
C ARG A 26 -8.98 9.40 0.94
N ALA A 27 -8.30 9.42 -0.19
CA ALA A 27 -8.73 8.73 -1.40
C ALA A 27 -8.78 7.22 -1.16
N VAL A 28 -7.78 6.64 -0.48
CA VAL A 28 -7.78 5.22 -0.09
C VAL A 28 -9.00 4.83 0.73
N GLU A 29 -9.41 5.66 1.69
CA GLU A 29 -10.61 5.38 2.50
C GLU A 29 -11.91 5.37 1.69
N ARG A 30 -11.95 6.09 0.57
CA ARG A 30 -13.10 6.10 -0.34
C ARG A 30 -13.15 4.85 -1.22
N GLU A 31 -12.00 4.27 -1.54
CA GLU A 31 -11.91 3.05 -2.35
C GLU A 31 -12.02 1.76 -1.53
N LEU A 32 -11.61 1.80 -0.25
CA LEU A 32 -11.57 0.63 0.63
C LEU A 32 -12.32 0.89 1.94
N ASP A 33 -13.59 0.49 2.02
CA ASP A 33 -14.46 0.66 3.20
C ASP A 33 -13.84 0.14 4.51
N ALA A 34 -13.03 -0.92 4.43
CA ALA A 34 -12.37 -1.54 5.58
C ALA A 34 -11.11 -0.79 6.07
N VAL A 35 -10.65 0.23 5.35
CA VAL A 35 -9.40 0.96 5.61
C VAL A 35 -9.70 2.45 5.78
N ARG A 36 -9.41 2.99 6.97
CA ARG A 36 -9.53 4.42 7.27
C ARG A 36 -8.22 5.14 6.96
N GLN A 37 -8.27 6.44 6.70
CA GLN A 37 -7.07 7.27 6.52
C GLN A 37 -6.06 7.09 7.66
N ALA A 38 -6.53 7.02 8.91
CA ALA A 38 -5.67 6.79 10.08
C ALA A 38 -4.93 5.44 10.03
N HIS A 39 -5.55 4.39 9.48
CA HIS A 39 -4.91 3.08 9.29
C HIS A 39 -3.73 3.19 8.32
N VAL A 40 -3.91 3.93 7.21
CA VAL A 40 -2.85 4.16 6.22
C VAL A 40 -1.70 4.96 6.84
N SER A 41 -2.02 6.03 7.58
CA SER A 41 -1.00 6.83 8.27
C SER A 41 -0.17 6.01 9.26
N MET A 42 -0.82 5.14 10.05
CA MET A 42 -0.12 4.27 11.00
C MET A 42 0.75 3.23 10.30
N LEU A 43 0.29 2.67 9.19
CA LEU A 43 1.05 1.72 8.37
C LEU A 43 2.31 2.39 7.79
N GLU A 44 2.16 3.57 7.20
CA GLU A 44 3.26 4.31 6.54
C GLU A 44 4.30 4.87 7.50
N SER A 45 3.89 5.16 8.75
CA SER A 45 4.81 5.55 9.81
C SER A 45 5.47 4.37 10.53
N GLY A 46 4.99 3.14 10.28
CA GLY A 46 5.44 1.95 11.00
C GLY A 46 4.97 1.86 12.45
N SER A 47 4.08 2.77 12.89
CA SER A 47 3.56 2.79 14.27
C SER A 47 2.59 1.64 14.55
N ARG A 48 1.88 1.15 13.52
CA ARG A 48 1.04 -0.04 13.62
C ARG A 48 0.84 -0.71 12.25
N SER A 49 0.97 -2.04 12.21
CA SER A 49 0.66 -2.81 11.01
C SER A 49 -0.84 -3.09 10.85
N LEU A 50 -1.26 -3.40 9.64
CA LEU A 50 -2.63 -3.84 9.32
C LEU A 50 -2.72 -5.37 9.23
N SER A 51 -3.96 -5.88 9.27
CA SER A 51 -4.20 -7.29 8.96
C SER A 51 -3.66 -7.65 7.57
N ARG A 52 -3.37 -8.93 7.35
CA ARG A 52 -2.91 -9.43 6.05
C ARG A 52 -3.90 -9.09 4.94
N GLU A 53 -5.19 -9.26 5.20
CA GLU A 53 -6.27 -8.95 4.26
C GLU A 53 -6.28 -7.47 3.84
N ARG A 54 -6.19 -6.55 4.81
CA ARG A 54 -6.15 -5.11 4.52
C ARG A 54 -4.89 -4.70 3.76
N ARG A 55 -3.73 -5.29 4.09
CA ARG A 55 -2.49 -5.07 3.32
C ARG A 55 -2.63 -5.56 1.89
N ARG A 56 -3.24 -6.73 1.68
CA ARG A 56 -3.48 -7.26 0.34
C ARG A 56 -4.41 -6.35 -0.46
N ALA A 57 -5.52 -5.92 0.13
CA ALA A 57 -6.45 -4.99 -0.52
C ALA A 57 -5.78 -3.66 -0.91
N LEU A 58 -4.92 -3.10 -0.04
CA LEU A 58 -4.13 -1.91 -0.37
C LEU A 58 -3.15 -2.15 -1.52
N LEU A 59 -2.44 -3.27 -1.49
CA LEU A 59 -1.48 -3.63 -2.53
C LEU A 59 -2.19 -3.83 -3.87
N ASP A 60 -3.33 -4.51 -3.88
CA ASP A 60 -4.12 -4.73 -5.09
C ASP A 60 -4.67 -3.40 -5.64
N LEU A 61 -5.13 -2.49 -4.77
CA LEU A 61 -5.54 -1.13 -5.15
C LEU A 61 -4.39 -0.36 -5.81
N TYR A 62 -3.20 -0.34 -5.20
CA TYR A 62 -2.07 0.40 -5.75
C TYR A 62 -1.51 -0.26 -7.01
N ALA A 63 -1.46 -1.59 -7.06
CA ALA A 63 -0.98 -2.34 -8.22
C ALA A 63 -1.89 -2.21 -9.45
N ALA A 64 -3.17 -1.81 -9.28
CA ALA A 64 -4.04 -1.53 -10.41
C ALA A 64 -3.62 -0.28 -11.20
N GLU A 65 -2.97 0.68 -10.52
CA GLU A 65 -2.52 1.96 -11.12
C GLU A 65 -1.03 1.96 -11.48
N LEU A 66 -0.29 0.89 -11.16
CA LEU A 66 1.15 0.78 -11.34
C LEU A 66 1.50 -0.30 -12.37
N ASP A 67 2.53 -0.05 -13.16
CA ASP A 67 3.13 -1.14 -13.92
C ASP A 67 3.91 -2.11 -13.01
N SER A 68 4.08 -3.35 -13.46
CA SER A 68 4.72 -4.39 -12.67
C SER A 68 6.20 -4.09 -12.34
N GLY A 69 6.89 -3.32 -13.18
CA GLY A 69 8.27 -2.89 -12.94
C GLY A 69 8.37 -1.82 -11.86
N GLN A 70 7.48 -0.83 -11.87
CA GLN A 70 7.35 0.17 -10.80
C GLN A 70 7.02 -0.48 -9.46
N LEU A 71 6.04 -1.38 -9.44
CA LEU A 71 5.66 -2.12 -8.25
C LEU A 71 6.85 -2.89 -7.66
N ALA A 72 7.56 -3.65 -8.49
CA ALA A 72 8.72 -4.43 -8.08
C ALA A 72 9.84 -3.53 -7.54
N ALA A 73 10.21 -2.47 -8.26
CA ALA A 73 11.26 -1.55 -7.87
C ALA A 73 10.98 -0.86 -6.53
N LEU A 74 9.72 -0.46 -6.29
CA LEU A 74 9.33 0.18 -5.04
C LEU A 74 9.36 -0.76 -3.83
N VAL A 75 9.07 -2.04 -4.04
CA VAL A 75 9.09 -3.05 -2.98
C VAL A 75 10.51 -3.57 -2.70
N GLU A 76 11.34 -3.70 -3.73
CA GLU A 76 12.70 -4.26 -3.59
C GLU A 76 13.69 -3.25 -2.99
N HIS A 77 13.55 -1.97 -3.31
CA HIS A 77 14.56 -0.95 -2.96
C HIS A 77 14.24 -0.11 -1.73
N PHE A 78 13.07 -0.25 -1.11
CA PHE A 78 12.63 0.61 0.00
C PHE A 78 11.98 -0.17 1.15
#